data_AF-A0AAV8VK26-F1
#
_entry.id   AF-A0AAV8VK26-F1
#
_cell.length_a   1.000
_cell.length_b   1.000
_cell.length_c   1.000
_cell.angle_alpha   90.00
_cell.angle_beta   90.00
_cell.angle_gamma   90.00
#
_symmetry.space_group_name_H-M   'P 1'
#
loop_
_entity.id
_entity.type
_entity.pdbx_description
1 polymer ?
#
loop_
_entity_poly.entity_id
_entity_poly.type
_entity_poly.pdbx_seq_one_letter_code
_entity_poly.pdbx_strand_id
1 'polypeptide(L)'
;MYNIPKYAELDIDYLCNEQNIQFIAHNIKNRKGVGDIRAVNDLKRKLDSAHTNENDYALTRKRFYEELFKIPNRTHPVVFKYGEKPKLVKYVNEKQEFNFTPKGFNEITKRLNLVRTGQLGNVSGNRAYYLLGEMAELEHALVNHFLERLVKNKFQLVSVPDVLSRDVVESCGMNTRGQRNQVYSLDPIYGPDLCLSGTSEIALAGFRSGKIISEEELPLKLVAISRCYRAETSSVSEEKGIYRVHEFTKVEMFIITTPE
;
A
#
# COMPACT_ATOMS: atom_id res chain seq x y z
N MET A 1 5.29 -22.41 15.60
CA MET A 1 5.18 -20.97 15.31
C MET A 1 6.14 -20.66 14.18
N TYR A 2 5.65 -20.16 13.04
CA TYR A 2 6.54 -19.67 12.00
C TYR A 2 7.23 -18.40 12.54
N ASN A 3 8.56 -18.38 12.50
CA ASN A 3 9.34 -17.25 12.96
C ASN A 3 9.22 -16.14 11.90
N ILE A 4 8.21 -15.28 12.02
CA ILE A 4 8.03 -14.17 11.09
C ILE A 4 9.26 -13.27 11.23
N PRO A 5 10.04 -13.05 10.15
CA PRO A 5 11.19 -12.16 10.22
C PRO A 5 10.74 -10.79 10.72
N LYS A 6 11.44 -10.26 11.72
CA LYS A 6 11.16 -8.92 12.25
C LYS A 6 11.32 -7.82 11.19
N TYR A 7 12.06 -8.12 10.12
CA TYR A 7 12.42 -7.21 9.05
C TYR A 7 12.23 -7.92 7.72
N ALA A 8 11.74 -7.20 6.71
CA ALA A 8 11.79 -7.67 5.34
C ALA A 8 13.24 -7.98 4.93
N GLU A 9 13.44 -9.00 4.11
CA GLU A 9 14.75 -9.32 3.56
C GLU A 9 15.12 -8.25 2.52
N LEU A 10 16.21 -7.54 2.78
CA LEU A 10 16.73 -6.47 1.94
C LEU A 10 18.00 -6.94 1.24
N ASP A 11 18.21 -6.51 0.01
CA ASP A 11 19.44 -6.74 -0.74
C ASP A 11 20.58 -5.86 -0.18
N ILE A 12 21.13 -6.30 0.96
CA ILE A 12 22.20 -5.59 1.69
C ILE A 12 23.46 -5.50 0.83
N ASP A 13 23.77 -6.52 0.05
CA ASP A 13 24.95 -6.53 -0.83
C ASP A 13 24.87 -5.40 -1.86
N TYR A 14 23.71 -5.18 -2.46
CA TYR A 14 23.51 -4.03 -3.34
C TYR A 14 23.50 -2.69 -2.59
N LEU A 15 22.79 -2.61 -1.45
CA LEU A 15 22.58 -1.36 -0.71
C LEU A 15 23.85 -0.84 -0.01
N CYS A 16 24.74 -1.75 0.40
CA CYS A 16 25.99 -1.44 1.08
C CYS A 16 27.22 -1.49 0.16
N ASN A 17 27.04 -1.68 -1.15
CA ASN A 17 28.12 -1.57 -2.11
C ASN A 17 28.40 -0.10 -2.47
N GLU A 18 29.62 0.36 -2.21
CA GLU A 18 30.02 1.76 -2.41
C GLU A 18 29.89 2.23 -3.87
N GLN A 19 30.03 1.30 -4.84
CA GLN A 19 29.87 1.62 -6.26
C GLN A 19 28.43 2.01 -6.61
N ASN A 20 27.44 1.55 -5.84
CA ASN A 20 26.03 1.82 -6.08
C ASN A 20 25.54 3.12 -5.44
N ILE A 21 26.32 3.76 -4.56
CA ILE A 21 25.89 4.91 -3.75
C ILE A 21 25.32 6.04 -4.62
N GLN A 22 26.02 6.42 -5.69
CA GLN A 22 25.58 7.54 -6.54
C GLN A 22 24.27 7.21 -7.27
N PHE A 23 24.13 5.97 -7.75
CA PHE A 23 22.92 5.51 -8.43
C PHE A 23 21.73 5.46 -7.46
N ILE A 24 21.93 4.91 -6.27
CA ILE A 24 20.88 4.84 -5.24
C ILE A 24 20.48 6.24 -4.78
N ALA A 25 21.44 7.15 -4.55
CA ALA A 25 21.16 8.54 -4.19
C ALA A 25 20.33 9.26 -5.27
N HIS A 26 20.64 9.03 -6.54
CA HIS A 26 19.84 9.55 -7.65
C HIS A 26 18.42 8.96 -7.68
N ASN A 27 18.28 7.64 -7.46
CA ASN A 27 16.97 6.98 -7.36
C ASN A 27 16.12 7.52 -6.20
N ILE A 28 16.72 7.73 -5.01
CA ILE A 28 16.05 8.33 -3.85
C ILE A 28 15.46 9.69 -4.23
N LYS A 29 16.27 10.56 -4.85
CA LYS A 29 15.82 11.88 -5.29
C LYS A 29 14.66 11.80 -6.28
N ASN A 30 14.78 10.95 -7.31
CA ASN A 30 13.74 10.79 -8.34
C ASN A 30 12.42 10.25 -7.76
N ARG A 31 12.50 9.37 -6.76
CA ARG A 31 11.34 8.83 -6.06
C ARG A 31 10.81 9.75 -4.96
N LYS A 32 11.41 10.92 -4.76
CA LYS A 32 11.11 11.87 -3.66
C LYS A 32 11.16 11.19 -2.29
N GLY A 33 12.07 10.22 -2.14
CA GLY A 33 12.29 9.50 -0.89
C GLY A 33 13.05 10.35 0.14
N VAL A 34 12.99 9.92 1.40
CA VAL A 34 13.65 10.59 2.54
C VAL A 34 14.89 9.86 3.03
N GLY A 35 15.22 8.70 2.44
CA GLY A 35 16.36 7.89 2.86
C GLY A 35 17.71 8.54 2.54
N ASP A 36 18.73 8.16 3.29
CA ASP A 36 20.11 8.59 3.07
C ASP A 36 21.02 7.36 2.93
N ILE A 37 21.40 7.06 1.69
CA ILE A 37 22.27 5.92 1.39
C ILE A 37 23.68 6.08 1.97
N ARG A 38 24.17 7.31 2.18
CA ARG A 38 25.48 7.52 2.82
C ARG A 38 25.41 7.18 4.30
N ALA A 39 24.35 7.61 4.99
CA ALA A 39 24.11 7.25 6.38
C ALA A 39 24.03 5.72 6.58
N VAL A 40 23.38 4.99 5.66
CA VAL A 40 23.34 3.52 5.67
C VAL A 40 24.74 2.91 5.61
N ASN A 41 25.59 3.36 4.68
CA ASN A 41 26.95 2.85 4.51
C ASN A 41 27.86 3.22 5.70
N ASP A 42 27.71 4.43 6.25
CA ASP A 42 28.42 4.86 7.46
C ASP A 42 28.06 3.98 8.66
N LEU A 43 26.77 3.67 8.84
CA LEU A 43 26.29 2.77 9.89
C LEU A 43 26.79 1.34 9.69
N LYS A 44 26.86 0.87 8.44
CA LYS A 44 27.43 -0.44 8.12
C LYS A 44 28.91 -0.53 8.52
N ARG A 45 29.73 0.47 8.17
CA ARG A 45 31.15 0.52 8.59
C ARG A 45 31.31 0.58 10.11
N LYS A 46 30.42 1.26 10.82
CA LYS A 46 30.40 1.24 12.30
C LYS A 46 30.06 -0.13 12.86
N LEU A 47 29.10 -0.83 12.26
CA LEU A 47 28.77 -2.21 12.66
C LEU A 47 29.92 -3.17 12.46
N ASP A 48 30.65 -3.02 11.35
CA ASP A 48 31.77 -3.90 11.01
C ASP A 48 33.00 -3.66 11.89
N SER A 49 33.16 -2.44 12.43
CA SER A 49 34.27 -2.08 13.32
C SER A 49 33.92 -2.14 14.82
N ALA A 50 32.65 -2.33 15.18
CA ALA A 50 32.20 -2.45 16.57
C ALA A 50 32.57 -3.83 17.14
N HIS A 51 33.72 -3.91 17.82
CA HIS A 51 34.25 -5.18 18.34
C HIS A 51 34.08 -5.43 19.86
N THR A 52 33.50 -4.53 20.65
CA THR A 52 33.65 -4.62 22.12
C THR A 52 32.47 -4.21 23.02
N ASN A 53 31.39 -3.60 22.51
CA ASN A 53 30.24 -3.21 23.34
C ASN A 53 28.90 -3.69 22.73
N GLU A 54 28.28 -4.68 23.36
CA GLU A 54 27.02 -5.29 22.91
C GLU A 54 25.86 -4.29 22.80
N ASN A 55 25.77 -3.33 23.72
CA ASN A 55 24.71 -2.32 23.72
C ASN A 55 24.86 -1.34 22.55
N ASP A 56 26.09 -0.92 22.27
CA ASP A 56 26.38 -0.01 21.15
C ASP A 56 26.17 -0.70 19.80
N TYR A 57 26.55 -1.97 19.70
CA TYR A 57 26.26 -2.80 18.53
C TYR A 57 24.75 -2.93 18.28
N ALA A 58 23.97 -3.27 19.31
CA ALA A 58 22.52 -3.42 19.19
C ALA A 58 21.83 -2.11 18.78
N LEU A 59 22.24 -0.98 19.35
CA LEU A 59 21.70 0.33 19.01
C LEU A 59 22.06 0.74 17.57
N THR A 60 23.31 0.53 17.17
CA THR A 60 23.78 0.82 15.81
C THR A 60 23.06 -0.06 14.80
N ARG A 61 22.84 -1.34 15.12
CA ARG A 61 22.13 -2.29 14.24
C ARG A 61 20.68 -1.86 14.06
N LYS A 62 20.02 -1.43 15.13
CA LYS A 62 18.66 -0.89 15.05
C LYS A 62 18.60 0.32 14.11
N ARG A 63 19.50 1.30 14.29
CA ARG A 63 19.58 2.50 13.42
C ARG A 63 19.87 2.15 11.97
N PHE A 64 20.75 1.17 11.74
CA PHE A 64 21.07 0.70 10.39
C PHE A 64 19.82 0.19 9.65
N TYR A 65 19.02 -0.66 10.29
CA TYR A 65 17.74 -1.10 9.70
C TYR A 65 16.75 0.05 9.54
N GLU A 66 16.63 0.95 10.52
CA GLU A 66 15.75 2.14 10.42
C GLU A 66 16.09 3.03 9.21
N GLU A 67 17.38 3.22 8.88
CA GLU A 67 17.80 3.96 7.68
C GLU A 67 17.59 3.14 6.39
N LEU A 68 17.86 1.83 6.43
CA LEU A 68 17.62 0.94 5.29
C LEU A 68 16.15 0.94 4.84
N PHE A 69 15.19 0.92 5.78
CA PHE A 69 13.76 0.95 5.46
C PHE A 69 13.30 2.28 4.84
N LYS A 70 14.11 3.33 4.87
CA LYS A 70 13.83 4.60 4.18
C LYS A 70 14.32 4.60 2.73
N ILE A 71 15.15 3.64 2.34
CA ILE A 71 15.64 3.53 0.97
C ILE A 71 14.51 2.95 0.10
N PRO A 72 14.04 3.67 -0.93
CA PRO A 72 12.95 3.19 -1.77
C PRO A 72 13.44 2.07 -2.70
N ASN A 73 12.49 1.28 -3.21
CA ASN A 73 12.78 0.26 -4.22
C ASN A 73 13.48 0.84 -5.47
N ARG A 74 14.19 -0.03 -6.20
CA ARG A 74 14.81 0.30 -7.48
C ARG A 74 13.75 0.74 -8.49
N THR A 75 14.14 1.63 -9.39
CA THR A 75 13.29 2.05 -10.51
C THR A 75 13.69 1.30 -11.76
N HIS A 76 12.74 0.66 -12.41
CA HIS A 76 12.99 -0.09 -13.64
C HIS A 76 13.55 0.83 -14.76
N PRO A 77 14.57 0.40 -15.54
CA PRO A 77 15.24 1.26 -16.52
C PRO A 77 14.32 1.96 -17.54
N VAL A 78 13.23 1.29 -17.92
CA VAL A 78 12.23 1.85 -18.85
C VAL A 78 11.53 3.08 -18.26
N VAL A 79 11.33 3.14 -16.95
CA VAL A 79 10.65 4.25 -16.28
C VAL A 79 11.51 5.53 -16.31
N PHE A 80 12.84 5.42 -16.25
CA PHE A 80 13.72 6.58 -16.38
C PHE A 80 13.57 7.30 -17.73
N LYS A 81 13.15 6.58 -18.78
CA LYS A 81 12.90 7.18 -20.10
C LYS A 81 11.66 8.06 -20.15
N TYR A 82 10.78 8.00 -19.14
CA TYR A 82 9.52 8.75 -19.14
C TYR A 82 9.64 10.15 -18.50
N GLY A 83 10.77 10.45 -17.85
CA GLY A 83 10.98 11.72 -17.15
C GLY A 83 10.04 11.89 -15.95
N GLU A 84 9.65 13.12 -15.65
CA GLU A 84 8.82 13.46 -14.48
C GLU A 84 7.30 13.33 -14.73
N LYS A 85 6.88 13.11 -15.98
CA LYS A 85 5.46 13.06 -16.36
C LYS A 85 5.04 11.63 -16.68
N PRO A 86 3.81 11.23 -16.34
CA PRO A 86 3.29 9.94 -16.74
C PRO A 86 3.25 9.84 -18.27
N LYS A 87 3.64 8.69 -18.82
CA LYS A 87 3.53 8.40 -20.24
C LYS A 87 2.17 7.78 -20.53
N LEU A 88 1.39 8.43 -21.40
CA LEU A 88 0.17 7.84 -21.96
C LEU A 88 0.55 6.62 -22.82
N VAL A 89 0.02 5.45 -22.49
CA VAL A 89 0.27 4.21 -23.23
C VAL A 89 -0.76 4.01 -24.34
N LYS A 90 -2.05 4.08 -24.00
CA LYS A 90 -3.15 3.82 -24.94
C LYS A 90 -4.47 4.38 -24.38
N TYR A 91 -5.37 4.78 -25.28
CA TYR A 91 -6.80 4.96 -24.99
C TYR A 91 -7.57 3.68 -25.32
N VAL A 92 -8.51 3.31 -24.45
CA VAL A 92 -9.47 2.23 -24.70
C VAL A 92 -10.83 2.88 -24.87
N ASN A 93 -11.46 2.66 -26.03
CA ASN A 93 -12.70 3.32 -26.44
C ASN A 93 -12.56 4.85 -26.58
N GLU A 94 -13.65 5.50 -26.98
CA GLU A 94 -13.77 6.94 -27.13
C GLU A 94 -14.64 7.53 -26.01
N LYS A 95 -14.46 8.81 -25.70
CA LYS A 95 -15.33 9.51 -24.74
C LYS A 95 -16.71 9.67 -25.36
N GLN A 96 -17.74 9.29 -24.62
CA GLN A 96 -19.11 9.46 -25.08
C GLN A 96 -19.47 10.94 -25.26
N GLU A 97 -20.03 11.28 -26.42
CA GLU A 97 -20.64 12.58 -26.67
C GLU A 97 -22.09 12.58 -26.21
N PHE A 98 -22.48 13.62 -25.48
CA PHE A 98 -23.84 13.80 -24.98
C PHE A 98 -24.47 15.00 -25.67
N ASN A 99 -25.74 14.87 -26.08
CA ASN A 99 -26.55 16.00 -26.56
C ASN A 99 -27.14 16.84 -25.41
N PHE A 100 -26.66 16.63 -24.18
CA PHE A 100 -26.99 17.37 -22.97
C PHE A 100 -25.71 17.57 -22.12
N THR A 101 -25.73 18.53 -21.20
CA THR A 101 -24.61 18.72 -20.25
C THR A 101 -24.61 17.58 -19.22
N PRO A 102 -23.59 16.68 -19.21
CA PRO A 102 -23.57 15.57 -18.29
C PRO A 102 -23.44 16.07 -16.84
N LYS A 103 -24.25 15.50 -15.95
CA LYS A 103 -24.20 15.79 -14.53
C LYS A 103 -23.07 15.02 -13.86
N GLY A 104 -22.45 15.62 -12.86
CA GLY A 104 -21.45 14.92 -12.05
C GLY A 104 -22.07 13.86 -11.15
N PHE A 105 -21.28 12.86 -10.74
CA PHE A 105 -21.70 11.76 -9.87
C PHE A 105 -22.54 12.23 -8.67
N ASN A 106 -22.07 13.22 -7.92
CA ASN A 106 -22.75 13.71 -6.72
C ASN A 106 -24.11 14.33 -6.99
N GLU A 107 -24.29 14.99 -8.13
CA GLU A 107 -25.57 15.57 -8.49
C GLU A 107 -26.58 14.47 -8.84
N ILE A 108 -26.14 13.47 -9.62
CA ILE A 108 -26.96 12.33 -10.01
C ILE A 108 -27.41 11.56 -8.77
N THR A 109 -26.47 11.15 -7.91
CA THR A 109 -26.77 10.30 -6.75
C THR A 109 -27.57 11.02 -5.68
N LYS A 110 -27.39 12.33 -5.50
CA LYS A 110 -28.23 13.13 -4.61
C LYS A 110 -29.66 13.23 -5.12
N ARG A 111 -29.86 13.47 -6.43
CA ARG A 111 -31.22 13.56 -7.03
C ARG A 111 -31.97 12.24 -6.92
N LEU A 112 -31.27 11.12 -7.02
CA LEU A 112 -31.83 9.77 -6.95
C LEU A 112 -31.86 9.20 -5.52
N ASN A 113 -31.41 9.95 -4.51
CA ASN A 113 -31.29 9.49 -3.12
C ASN A 113 -30.48 8.18 -2.96
N LEU A 114 -29.41 8.03 -3.76
CA LEU A 114 -28.59 6.83 -3.83
C LEU A 114 -27.32 6.90 -2.97
N VAL A 115 -26.86 8.11 -2.64
CA VAL A 115 -25.66 8.33 -1.84
C VAL A 115 -25.91 9.44 -0.83
N ARG A 116 -25.60 9.17 0.44
CA ARG A 116 -25.60 10.18 1.50
C ARG A 116 -24.17 10.43 1.96
N THR A 117 -23.67 11.64 1.71
CA THR A 117 -22.38 12.16 2.23
C THR A 117 -22.56 13.35 3.18
N GLY A 118 -23.75 13.94 3.23
CA GLY A 118 -24.07 15.08 4.08
C GLY A 118 -24.62 14.68 5.46
N GLN A 119 -24.40 15.56 6.44
CA GLN A 119 -24.92 15.41 7.82
C GLN A 119 -24.53 14.07 8.47
N LEU A 120 -23.25 13.70 8.34
CA LEU A 120 -22.66 12.49 8.96
C LEU A 120 -21.72 12.82 10.13
N GLY A 121 -21.64 14.09 10.54
CA GLY A 121 -20.73 14.55 11.60
C GLY A 121 -20.98 13.87 12.95
N ASN A 122 -22.24 13.52 13.24
CA ASN A 122 -22.63 12.81 14.46
C ASN A 122 -22.49 11.28 14.36
N VAL A 123 -22.03 10.74 13.23
CA VAL A 123 -21.87 9.31 12.99
C VAL A 123 -20.39 8.95 12.82
N SER A 124 -19.78 9.48 11.76
CA SER A 124 -18.45 9.04 11.30
C SER A 124 -17.59 10.19 10.77
N GLY A 125 -18.08 11.44 10.84
CA GLY A 125 -17.35 12.62 10.43
C GLY A 125 -17.32 12.84 8.92
N ASN A 126 -16.34 13.63 8.48
CA ASN A 126 -16.13 13.95 7.07
C ASN A 126 -15.68 12.71 6.29
N ARG A 127 -15.86 12.71 4.96
CA ARG A 127 -15.39 11.64 4.06
C ARG A 127 -15.94 10.23 4.32
N ALA A 128 -16.99 10.14 5.13
CA ALA A 128 -17.85 8.98 5.20
C ALA A 128 -19.00 9.09 4.19
N TYR A 129 -19.63 7.96 3.88
CA TYR A 129 -20.78 7.89 2.99
C TYR A 129 -21.66 6.70 3.32
N TYR A 130 -22.92 6.78 2.90
CA TYR A 130 -23.80 5.63 2.74
C TYR A 130 -24.12 5.45 1.26
N LEU A 131 -24.10 4.21 0.77
CA LEU A 131 -24.76 3.81 -0.47
C LEU A 131 -26.15 3.28 -0.10
N LEU A 132 -27.17 3.69 -0.85
CA LEU A 132 -28.57 3.37 -0.59
C LEU A 132 -29.17 2.66 -1.80
N GLY A 133 -30.09 1.72 -1.55
CA GLY A 133 -30.85 1.03 -2.58
C GLY A 133 -29.97 0.45 -3.69
N GLU A 134 -30.29 0.82 -4.93
CA GLU A 134 -29.64 0.33 -6.14
C GLU A 134 -28.13 0.64 -6.19
N MET A 135 -27.66 1.66 -5.46
CA MET A 135 -26.23 1.96 -5.40
C MET A 135 -25.47 1.01 -4.47
N ALA A 136 -26.10 0.55 -3.39
CA ALA A 136 -25.53 -0.49 -2.55
C ALA A 136 -25.52 -1.83 -3.31
N GLU A 137 -26.60 -2.14 -4.04
CA GLU A 137 -26.66 -3.29 -4.94
C GLU A 137 -25.57 -3.23 -6.03
N LEU A 138 -25.30 -2.05 -6.59
CA LEU A 138 -24.25 -1.85 -7.57
C LEU A 138 -22.85 -2.14 -7.00
N GLU A 139 -22.56 -1.75 -5.75
CA GLU A 139 -21.29 -2.12 -5.09
C GLU A 139 -21.14 -3.65 -5.02
N HIS A 140 -22.17 -4.36 -4.56
CA HIS A 140 -22.18 -5.82 -4.50
C HIS A 140 -22.03 -6.46 -5.89
N ALA A 141 -22.75 -5.95 -6.90
CA ALA A 141 -22.69 -6.45 -8.26
C ALA A 141 -21.29 -6.28 -8.88
N LEU A 142 -20.64 -5.13 -8.66
CA LEU A 142 -19.28 -4.89 -9.13
C LEU A 142 -18.29 -5.85 -8.46
N VAL A 143 -18.37 -6.00 -7.14
CA VAL A 143 -17.51 -6.94 -6.39
C VAL A 143 -17.64 -8.36 -6.93
N ASN A 144 -18.88 -8.85 -7.08
CA ASN A 144 -19.15 -10.20 -7.58
C ASN A 144 -18.67 -10.38 -9.03
N HIS A 145 -18.91 -9.38 -9.89
CA HIS A 145 -18.45 -9.41 -11.29
C HIS A 145 -16.94 -9.61 -11.39
N PHE A 146 -16.15 -8.86 -10.62
CA PHE A 146 -14.70 -8.98 -10.63
C PHE A 146 -14.22 -10.30 -10.02
N LEU A 147 -14.83 -10.74 -8.91
CA LEU A 147 -14.50 -12.04 -8.33
C LEU A 147 -14.73 -13.20 -9.29
N GLU A 148 -15.90 -13.29 -9.90
CA GLU A 148 -16.22 -14.35 -10.85
C GLU A 148 -15.22 -14.39 -11.99
N ARG A 149 -14.87 -13.22 -12.52
CA ARG A 149 -13.87 -13.10 -13.57
C ARG A 149 -12.49 -13.57 -13.09
N LEU A 150 -12.04 -13.16 -11.91
CA LEU A 150 -10.72 -13.51 -11.40
C LEU A 150 -10.60 -14.99 -11.04
N VAL A 151 -11.63 -15.58 -10.42
CA VAL A 151 -11.69 -17.02 -10.14
C VAL A 151 -11.67 -17.83 -11.44
N LYS A 152 -12.41 -17.42 -12.48
CA LYS A 152 -12.31 -18.02 -13.84
C LYS A 152 -10.89 -17.92 -14.42
N ASN A 153 -10.16 -16.85 -14.08
CA ASN A 153 -8.76 -16.63 -14.44
C ASN A 153 -7.75 -17.25 -13.44
N LYS A 154 -8.17 -18.27 -12.69
CA LYS A 154 -7.33 -19.08 -11.79
C LYS A 154 -6.73 -18.32 -10.62
N PHE A 155 -7.37 -17.23 -10.19
CA PHE A 155 -7.07 -16.62 -8.89
C PHE A 155 -7.75 -17.42 -7.78
N GLN A 156 -6.99 -17.75 -6.73
CA GLN A 156 -7.54 -18.29 -5.49
C GLN A 156 -8.16 -17.16 -4.68
N LEU A 157 -9.45 -17.27 -4.39
CA LEU A 157 -10.14 -16.35 -3.48
C LEU A 157 -9.69 -16.62 -2.04
N VAL A 158 -9.26 -15.57 -1.34
CA VAL A 158 -8.81 -15.62 0.05
C VAL A 158 -9.59 -14.58 0.85
N SER A 159 -10.18 -15.00 1.96
CA SER A 159 -10.70 -14.09 2.98
C SER A 159 -9.57 -13.69 3.92
N VAL A 160 -9.40 -12.39 4.16
CA VAL A 160 -8.25 -11.83 4.87
C VAL A 160 -8.68 -10.99 6.08
N PRO A 161 -7.85 -10.89 7.13
CA PRO A 161 -8.10 -9.95 8.23
C PRO A 161 -7.83 -8.50 7.82
N ASP A 162 -8.62 -7.57 8.36
CA ASP A 162 -8.44 -6.12 8.18
C ASP A 162 -7.65 -5.46 9.32
N VAL A 163 -7.59 -6.11 10.49
CA VAL A 163 -6.77 -5.69 11.62
C VAL A 163 -5.43 -6.42 11.54
N LEU A 164 -4.36 -5.67 11.29
CA LEU A 164 -3.03 -6.20 11.03
C LEU A 164 -2.02 -5.65 12.05
N SER A 165 -1.00 -6.45 12.37
CA SER A 165 0.13 -5.96 13.15
C SER A 165 0.92 -4.91 12.39
N ARG A 166 1.40 -3.87 13.08
CA ARG A 166 2.20 -2.76 12.55
C ARG A 166 3.40 -3.25 11.77
N ASP A 167 4.10 -4.27 12.26
CA ASP A 167 5.30 -4.83 11.60
C ASP A 167 5.00 -5.35 10.19
N VAL A 168 3.82 -5.95 9.96
CA VAL A 168 3.39 -6.42 8.63
C VAL A 168 3.08 -5.24 7.72
N VAL A 169 2.42 -4.21 8.25
CA VAL A 169 2.12 -2.97 7.52
C VAL A 169 3.41 -2.26 7.10
N GLU A 170 4.35 -2.08 8.03
CA GLU A 170 5.66 -1.45 7.78
C GLU A 170 6.52 -2.27 6.82
N SER A 171 6.47 -3.60 6.90
CA SER A 171 7.18 -4.49 5.97
C SER A 171 6.67 -4.39 4.52
N CYS A 172 5.42 -3.98 4.32
CA CYS A 172 4.86 -3.67 3.00
C CYS A 172 5.20 -2.25 2.52
N GLY A 173 6.07 -1.52 3.23
CA GLY A 173 6.52 -0.18 2.86
C GLY A 173 5.56 0.94 3.25
N MET A 174 4.54 0.66 4.06
CA MET A 174 3.60 1.67 4.55
C MET A 174 4.13 2.30 5.85
N ASN A 175 4.39 3.60 5.84
CA ASN A 175 4.80 4.31 7.05
C ASN A 175 3.61 4.47 8.00
N THR A 176 3.75 4.00 9.23
CA THR A 176 2.70 4.03 10.26
C THR A 176 2.92 5.12 11.31
N ARG A 177 3.93 5.99 11.09
CA ARG A 177 4.38 7.03 12.03
C ARG A 177 4.49 8.39 11.32
N GLY A 178 4.44 9.46 12.10
CA GLY A 178 4.59 10.84 11.61
C GLY A 178 3.26 11.55 11.32
N GLN A 179 3.35 12.84 10.98
CA GLN A 179 2.19 13.76 10.95
C GLN A 179 1.24 13.54 9.76
N ARG A 180 1.69 12.92 8.67
CA ARG A 180 0.88 12.63 7.46
C ARG A 180 0.59 11.13 7.29
N ASN A 181 0.41 10.43 8.40
CA ASN A 181 0.16 9.00 8.41
C ASN A 181 -1.19 8.67 7.73
N GLN A 182 -1.18 7.72 6.80
CA GLN A 182 -2.38 7.24 6.11
C GLN A 182 -3.03 6.04 6.82
N VAL A 183 -2.35 5.46 7.80
CA VAL A 183 -2.75 4.23 8.49
C VAL A 183 -3.43 4.55 9.81
N TYR A 184 -4.66 4.05 9.99
CA TYR A 184 -5.32 4.09 11.30
C TYR A 184 -4.65 3.09 12.26
N SER A 185 -4.21 3.58 13.42
CA SER A 185 -3.73 2.74 14.53
C SER A 185 -4.85 2.51 15.52
N LEU A 186 -4.96 1.30 16.06
CA LEU A 186 -5.88 1.00 17.15
C LEU A 186 -5.28 1.42 18.49
N ASP A 187 -6.16 1.64 19.47
CA ASP A 187 -5.73 1.90 20.83
C ASP A 187 -4.95 0.69 21.39
N PRO A 188 -3.79 0.90 22.04
CA PRO A 188 -2.98 -0.18 22.60
C PRO A 188 -3.71 -1.10 23.58
N ILE A 189 -4.84 -0.68 24.16
CA ILE A 189 -5.68 -1.54 25.02
C ILE A 189 -6.19 -2.79 24.29
N TYR A 190 -6.37 -2.71 22.97
CA TYR A 190 -6.84 -3.83 22.14
C TYR A 190 -5.72 -4.78 21.68
N GLY A 191 -4.48 -4.44 22.03
CA GLY A 191 -3.27 -5.17 21.63
C GLY A 191 -2.17 -4.19 21.21
N PRO A 192 -0.91 -4.49 21.53
CA PRO A 192 0.19 -3.65 21.11
C PRO A 192 0.28 -3.65 19.57
N ASP A 193 0.46 -2.46 19.00
CA ASP A 193 0.85 -2.30 17.60
C ASP A 193 -0.12 -2.90 16.56
N LEU A 194 -1.43 -2.71 16.74
CA LEU A 194 -2.45 -3.05 15.73
C LEU A 194 -2.83 -1.84 14.87
N CYS A 195 -3.11 -2.10 13.60
CA CYS A 195 -3.52 -1.12 12.60
C CYS A 195 -4.67 -1.64 11.74
N LEU A 196 -5.49 -0.73 11.18
CA LEU A 196 -6.45 -1.07 10.13
C LEU A 196 -5.76 -1.04 8.77
N SER A 197 -6.07 -2.03 7.94
CA SER A 197 -5.47 -2.16 6.62
C SER A 197 -6.03 -1.16 5.60
N GLY A 198 -5.15 -0.52 4.84
CA GLY A 198 -5.53 0.33 3.70
C GLY A 198 -5.74 -0.43 2.38
N THR A 199 -5.49 -1.75 2.38
CA THR A 199 -5.59 -2.67 1.23
C THR A 199 -5.40 -4.12 1.66
N SER A 200 -6.18 -5.06 1.10
CA SER A 200 -5.95 -6.50 1.31
C SER A 200 -4.59 -7.01 0.82
N GLU A 201 -3.84 -6.25 0.01
CA GLU A 201 -2.43 -6.51 -0.36
C GLU A 201 -1.57 -6.83 0.86
N ILE A 202 -1.67 -6.02 1.93
CA ILE A 202 -0.83 -6.15 3.13
C ILE A 202 -1.12 -7.47 3.85
N ALA A 203 -2.40 -7.85 3.94
CA ALA A 203 -2.80 -9.11 4.56
C ALA A 203 -2.36 -10.32 3.72
N LEU A 204 -2.44 -10.22 2.38
CA LEU A 204 -1.96 -11.26 1.46
C LEU A 204 -0.44 -11.43 1.50
N ALA A 205 0.31 -10.33 1.61
CA ALA A 205 1.76 -10.35 1.84
C ALA A 205 2.08 -11.04 3.18
N GLY A 206 1.39 -10.67 4.26
CA GLY A 206 1.51 -11.33 5.57
C GLY A 206 1.18 -12.82 5.53
N PHE A 207 0.15 -13.23 4.79
CA PHE A 207 -0.26 -14.63 4.62
C PHE A 207 0.86 -15.53 4.04
N ARG A 208 1.75 -14.96 3.22
CA ARG A 208 2.87 -15.66 2.59
C ARG A 208 4.24 -15.32 3.19
N SER A 209 4.30 -14.41 4.16
CA SER A 209 5.54 -14.02 4.83
C SER A 209 6.19 -15.19 5.57
N GLY A 210 7.52 -15.30 5.45
CA GLY A 210 8.33 -16.32 6.11
C GLY A 210 8.11 -17.76 5.60
N LYS A 211 7.44 -17.95 4.47
CA LYS A 211 7.18 -19.27 3.87
C LYS A 211 8.09 -19.50 2.67
N ILE A 212 8.65 -20.71 2.58
CA ILE A 212 9.28 -21.21 1.36
C ILE A 212 8.15 -21.67 0.44
N ILE A 213 8.18 -21.23 -0.82
CA ILE A 213 7.19 -21.57 -1.84
C ILE A 213 7.91 -22.37 -2.93
N SER A 214 7.35 -23.52 -3.30
CA SER A 214 7.88 -24.31 -4.42
C SER A 214 7.67 -23.57 -5.73
N GLU A 215 8.63 -23.64 -6.66
CA GLU A 215 8.49 -23.04 -8.00
C GLU A 215 7.27 -23.58 -8.75
N GLU A 216 6.86 -24.83 -8.50
CA GLU A 216 5.67 -25.45 -9.09
C GLU A 216 4.35 -24.78 -8.67
N GLU A 217 4.34 -24.04 -7.54
CA GLU A 217 3.18 -23.25 -7.10
C GLU A 217 3.11 -21.88 -7.79
N LEU A 218 4.14 -21.49 -8.57
CA LEU A 218 4.27 -20.18 -9.17
C LEU A 218 3.84 -20.18 -10.65
N PRO A 219 3.19 -19.10 -11.14
CA PRO A 219 2.76 -17.92 -10.39
C PRO A 219 1.53 -18.21 -9.52
N LEU A 220 1.65 -17.92 -8.22
CA LEU A 220 0.56 -18.00 -7.29
C LEU A 220 -0.30 -16.74 -7.42
N LYS A 221 -1.56 -16.91 -7.82
CA LYS A 221 -2.51 -15.82 -8.04
C LYS A 221 -3.56 -15.81 -6.95
N LEU A 222 -3.60 -14.75 -6.16
CA LEU A 222 -4.54 -14.57 -5.04
C LEU A 222 -5.46 -13.38 -5.30
N VAL A 223 -6.72 -13.52 -4.94
CA VAL A 223 -7.70 -12.42 -4.95
C VAL A 223 -8.34 -12.30 -3.58
N ALA A 224 -8.51 -11.07 -3.08
CA ALA A 224 -9.21 -10.82 -1.83
C ALA A 224 -10.10 -9.58 -1.93
N ILE A 225 -11.26 -9.65 -1.28
CA ILE A 225 -12.11 -8.48 -1.03
C ILE A 225 -11.86 -8.02 0.39
N SER A 226 -11.72 -6.72 0.60
CA SER A 226 -11.72 -6.18 1.95
C SER A 226 -12.22 -4.75 2.02
N ARG A 227 -12.54 -4.32 3.24
CA ARG A 227 -12.71 -2.90 3.56
C ARG A 227 -11.32 -2.29 3.71
N CYS A 228 -11.11 -1.14 3.07
CA CYS A 228 -9.84 -0.45 3.04
C CYS A 228 -9.96 0.86 3.80
N TYR A 229 -9.12 1.05 4.82
CA TYR A 229 -9.15 2.20 5.73
C TYR A 229 -7.97 3.14 5.46
N ARG A 230 -8.23 4.40 5.12
CA ARG A 230 -7.19 5.40 4.86
C ARG A 230 -7.50 6.72 5.56
N ALA A 231 -6.55 7.21 6.37
CA ALA A 231 -6.73 8.43 7.15
C ALA A 231 -6.77 9.70 6.27
N GLU A 232 -6.22 9.64 5.06
CA GLU A 232 -6.31 10.68 4.03
C GLU A 232 -5.99 12.09 4.56
N THR A 233 -4.98 12.22 5.42
CA THR A 233 -4.68 13.45 6.18
C THR A 233 -4.29 14.68 5.32
N SER A 234 -4.33 14.58 3.98
CA SER A 234 -4.13 15.69 3.05
C SER A 234 -5.41 16.49 2.77
N SER A 235 -5.32 17.80 2.91
CA SER A 235 -6.37 18.79 2.68
C SER A 235 -6.41 19.26 1.21
N VAL A 236 -6.66 18.34 0.27
CA VAL A 236 -6.89 18.72 -1.13
C VAL A 236 -8.38 18.98 -1.35
N SER A 237 -8.71 20.20 -1.78
CA SER A 237 -10.09 20.72 -1.88
C SER A 237 -10.88 20.25 -3.11
N GLU A 238 -10.23 19.55 -4.05
CA GLU A 238 -10.83 19.16 -5.34
C GLU A 238 -11.67 17.88 -5.29
N GLU A 239 -11.75 17.20 -4.14
CA GLU A 239 -12.32 15.86 -4.05
C GLU A 239 -13.75 15.92 -3.54
N LYS A 240 -14.70 15.85 -4.48
CA LYS A 240 -16.14 15.86 -4.18
C LYS A 240 -16.69 14.44 -4.17
N GLY A 241 -17.59 14.15 -3.24
CA GLY A 241 -18.30 12.87 -3.21
C GLY A 241 -17.49 11.74 -2.59
N ILE A 242 -17.52 10.57 -3.23
CA ILE A 242 -16.82 9.37 -2.77
C ILE A 242 -15.46 9.16 -3.45
N TYR A 243 -14.88 10.20 -4.06
CA TYR A 243 -13.59 10.10 -4.76
C TYR A 243 -12.40 9.84 -3.83
N ARG A 244 -12.39 10.49 -2.65
CA ARG A 244 -11.45 10.22 -1.55
C ARG A 244 -12.21 10.11 -0.24
N VAL A 245 -12.24 8.91 0.32
CA VAL A 245 -13.03 8.52 1.49
C VAL A 245 -12.17 7.76 2.48
N HIS A 246 -12.58 7.74 3.75
CA HIS A 246 -11.81 7.03 4.78
C HIS A 246 -11.94 5.51 4.69
N GLU A 247 -13.01 5.02 4.07
CA GLU A 247 -13.35 3.61 4.05
C GLU A 247 -13.98 3.23 2.70
N PHE A 248 -13.45 2.24 2.00
CA PHE A 248 -14.00 1.79 0.71
C PHE A 248 -13.75 0.30 0.45
N THR A 249 -14.53 -0.32 -0.45
CA THR A 249 -14.42 -1.76 -0.75
C THR A 249 -13.49 -1.92 -1.93
N LYS A 250 -12.56 -2.86 -1.85
CA LYS A 250 -11.64 -3.14 -2.96
C LYS A 250 -11.53 -4.64 -3.18
N VAL A 251 -11.58 -5.04 -4.46
CA VAL A 251 -11.15 -6.35 -4.94
C VAL A 251 -9.69 -6.23 -5.34
N GLU A 252 -8.80 -6.92 -4.65
CA GLU A 252 -7.36 -6.88 -4.88
C GLU A 252 -6.85 -8.14 -5.56
N MET A 253 -6.00 -7.97 -6.58
CA MET A 253 -5.17 -9.04 -7.11
C MET A 253 -3.78 -8.98 -6.48
N PHE A 254 -3.26 -10.13 -6.07
CA PHE A 254 -1.90 -10.27 -5.57
C PHE A 254 -1.24 -11.48 -6.22
N ILE A 255 -0.05 -11.29 -6.79
CA ILE A 255 0.66 -12.35 -7.50
C ILE A 255 2.05 -12.50 -6.88
N ILE A 256 2.39 -13.74 -6.53
CA ILE A 256 3.76 -14.14 -6.20
C ILE A 256 4.26 -14.94 -7.39
N THR A 257 5.44 -14.62 -7.88
CA THR A 257 6.01 -15.20 -9.11
C THR A 257 7.51 -15.35 -8.99
N THR A 258 8.10 -16.06 -9.94
CA THR A 258 9.55 -16.14 -10.16
C THR A 258 10.15 -14.76 -10.46
N PRO A 259 11.46 -14.56 -10.26
CA PRO A 259 12.14 -13.30 -10.61
C PRO A 259 12.07 -12.91 -12.09
N GLU A 260 12.01 -13.90 -12.99
CA GLU A 260 11.87 -13.74 -14.46
C GLU A 260 10.44 -13.42 -14.89
#